data_AF-A0A9E5ZJL6-F1
#
_entry.id   AF-A0A9E5ZJL6-F1
#
_cell.length_a   1.000
_cell.length_b   1.000
_cell.length_c   1.000
_cell.angle_alpha   90.00
_cell.angle_beta   90.00
_cell.angle_gamma   90.00
#
_symmetry.space_group_name_H-M   'P 1'
#
loop_
_entity.id
_entity.type
_entity.pdbx_description
1 polymer ?
#
loop_
_entity_poly.entity_id
_entity_poly.type
_entity_poly.pdbx_seq_one_letter_code
_entity_poly.pdbx_strand_id
1 'polypeptide(L)'
;MNRLFFILIIIALSSCNKKQETQFDWLLGSWERTNDSQGSKTYEYWTKKSNTEYIGLGCTLKGMDTVFKEKMHLIKEKEQWVFKVIGVNEAPTLFPVSSLTETSFTCKNPENEFPKQLNYSFDGKNLNALISDDSTEIPFIFKRK
;
A
#
# COMPACT_ATOMS: atom_id res chain seq x y z
N MET A 1 40.31 -24.73 50.61
CA MET A 1 40.40 -24.85 49.14
C MET A 1 39.57 -26.09 48.78
N ASN A 2 38.40 -26.06 48.14
CA ASN A 2 37.77 -25.10 47.23
C ASN A 2 36.25 -25.10 47.46
N ARG A 3 35.62 -23.93 47.47
CA ARG A 3 34.15 -23.80 47.37
C ARG A 3 33.80 -23.72 45.89
N LEU A 4 33.28 -24.80 45.30
CA LEU A 4 32.69 -24.74 43.97
C LEU A 4 31.33 -24.05 44.08
N PHE A 5 31.26 -22.80 43.63
CA PHE A 5 30.00 -22.10 43.40
C PHE A 5 29.47 -22.56 42.03
N PHE A 6 28.41 -23.37 42.01
CA PHE A 6 27.68 -23.69 40.79
C PHE A 6 26.75 -22.50 40.46
N ILE A 7 27.14 -21.68 39.48
CA ILE A 7 26.30 -20.62 38.95
C ILE A 7 25.34 -21.25 37.94
N LEU A 8 24.06 -21.37 38.30
CA LEU A 8 22.99 -21.78 37.42
C LEU A 8 22.67 -20.62 36.46
N ILE A 9 23.16 -20.69 35.22
CA ILE A 9 22.83 -19.73 34.17
C ILE A 9 21.40 -20.01 33.73
N ILE A 10 20.45 -19.19 34.19
CA ILE A 10 19.08 -19.18 33.71
C ILE A 10 19.10 -18.57 32.31
N ILE A 11 19.11 -19.42 31.28
CA ILE A 11 18.89 -19.01 29.90
C ILE A 11 17.41 -18.64 29.78
N ALA A 12 17.12 -17.34 29.90
CA ALA A 12 15.82 -16.80 29.55
C ALA A 12 15.64 -16.96 28.03
N LEU A 13 14.94 -18.01 27.62
CA LEU A 13 14.40 -18.14 26.27
C LEU A 13 13.29 -17.09 26.13
N SER A 14 13.68 -15.86 25.81
CA SER A 14 12.77 -14.85 25.30
C SER A 14 12.27 -15.34 23.95
N SER A 15 11.17 -16.10 23.97
CA SER A 15 10.41 -16.43 22.77
C SER A 15 9.86 -15.12 22.21
N CYS A 16 10.65 -14.48 21.34
CA CYS A 16 10.20 -13.36 20.55
C CYS A 16 9.12 -13.91 19.61
N ASN A 17 7.87 -13.89 20.06
CA ASN A 17 6.72 -13.99 19.19
C ASN A 17 6.87 -12.82 18.21
N LYS A 18 7.44 -13.07 17.04
CA LYS A 18 7.41 -12.13 15.92
C LYS A 18 5.93 -11.94 15.59
N LYS A 19 5.30 -10.97 16.25
CA LYS A 19 3.96 -10.51 15.92
C LYS A 19 4.03 -10.18 14.44
N GLN A 20 3.31 -10.93 13.62
CA GLN A 20 3.40 -10.76 12.17
C GLN A 20 2.88 -9.37 11.85
N GLU A 21 3.82 -8.47 11.53
CA GLU A 21 3.56 -7.05 11.42
C GLU A 21 2.74 -6.78 10.16
N THR A 22 1.67 -6.03 10.32
CA THR A 22 0.72 -5.74 9.25
C THR A 22 1.13 -4.49 8.51
N GLN A 23 1.85 -4.67 7.40
CA GLN A 23 2.58 -3.58 6.72
C GLN A 23 1.69 -2.51 6.06
N PHE A 24 0.43 -2.82 5.76
CA PHE A 24 -0.45 -1.94 4.96
C PHE A 24 -1.87 -1.83 5.50
N ASP A 25 -2.12 -2.21 6.75
CA ASP A 25 -3.47 -2.19 7.32
C ASP A 25 -4.06 -0.77 7.39
N TRP A 26 -3.22 0.27 7.36
CA TRP A 26 -3.62 1.66 7.27
C TRP A 26 -4.33 2.01 5.94
N LEU A 27 -4.16 1.22 4.88
CA LEU A 27 -4.90 1.38 3.61
C LEU A 27 -6.35 0.93 3.72
N LEU A 28 -6.68 0.02 4.65
CA LEU A 28 -7.94 -0.70 4.66
C LEU A 28 -9.14 0.23 4.85
N GLY A 29 -10.19 0.00 4.07
CA GLY A 29 -11.44 0.74 4.15
C GLY A 29 -11.95 1.24 2.81
N SER A 30 -12.92 2.14 2.89
CA SER A 30 -13.51 2.84 1.74
C SER A 30 -13.10 4.30 1.77
N TRP A 31 -12.73 4.82 0.63
CA TRP A 31 -12.15 6.15 0.48
C TRP A 31 -12.85 6.90 -0.65
N GLU A 32 -13.14 8.17 -0.43
CA GLU A 32 -13.71 9.08 -1.42
C GLU A 32 -12.71 10.20 -1.68
N ARG A 33 -12.34 10.41 -2.94
CA ARG A 33 -11.42 11.48 -3.34
C ARG A 33 -12.11 12.83 -3.14
N THR A 34 -11.35 13.80 -2.64
CA THR A 34 -11.85 15.14 -2.28
C THR A 34 -11.44 16.21 -3.28
N ASN A 35 -10.48 15.91 -4.15
CA ASN A 35 -9.93 16.83 -5.15
C ASN A 35 -10.16 16.31 -6.59
N ASP A 36 -11.32 15.70 -6.83
CA ASP A 36 -11.75 15.33 -8.18
C ASP A 36 -12.00 16.57 -9.06
N SER A 37 -11.95 16.36 -10.39
CA SER A 37 -12.47 17.32 -11.34
C SER A 37 -13.99 17.47 -11.19
N GLN A 38 -14.52 18.66 -11.50
CA GLN A 38 -15.95 18.94 -11.37
C GLN A 38 -16.79 17.91 -12.16
N GLY A 39 -17.78 17.32 -11.49
CA GLY A 39 -18.68 16.33 -12.08
C GLY A 39 -18.17 14.88 -12.03
N SER A 40 -16.94 14.66 -11.56
CA SER A 40 -16.39 13.32 -11.31
C SER A 40 -16.43 12.98 -9.82
N LYS A 41 -16.54 11.70 -9.50
CA LYS A 41 -16.33 11.17 -8.14
C LYS A 41 -15.47 9.93 -8.19
N THR A 42 -14.32 9.96 -7.54
CA THR A 42 -13.41 8.81 -7.48
C THR A 42 -13.47 8.15 -6.10
N TYR A 43 -13.49 6.82 -6.10
CA TYR A 43 -13.50 5.99 -4.90
C TYR A 43 -12.38 4.96 -4.95
N GLU A 44 -11.83 4.66 -3.78
CA GLU A 44 -10.96 3.50 -3.57
C GLU A 44 -11.50 2.60 -2.47
N TYR A 45 -11.37 1.29 -2.64
CA TYR A 45 -11.76 0.28 -1.65
C TYR A 45 -10.62 -0.72 -1.44
N TRP A 46 -10.14 -0.84 -0.21
CA TRP A 46 -9.01 -1.71 0.13
C TRP A 46 -9.42 -2.79 1.13
N THR A 47 -9.05 -4.04 0.82
CA THR A 47 -9.32 -5.20 1.66
C THR A 47 -8.07 -6.06 1.83
N LYS A 48 -7.89 -6.64 3.01
CA LYS A 48 -6.82 -7.59 3.29
C LYS A 48 -7.29 -8.99 2.93
N LYS A 49 -6.50 -9.72 2.13
CA LYS A 49 -6.72 -11.14 1.85
C LYS A 49 -5.86 -12.03 2.71
N SER A 50 -4.63 -11.63 2.96
CA SER A 50 -3.70 -12.31 3.85
C SER A 50 -2.65 -11.33 4.38
N ASN A 51 -1.72 -11.81 5.19
CA ASN A 51 -0.58 -10.99 5.62
C ASN A 51 0.39 -10.64 4.47
N THR A 52 0.25 -11.30 3.32
CA THR A 52 1.08 -11.12 2.12
C THR A 52 0.28 -10.59 0.93
N GLU A 53 -0.99 -10.22 1.11
CA GLU A 53 -1.84 -9.80 0.00
C GLU A 53 -2.97 -8.85 0.42
N TYR A 54 -3.04 -7.72 -0.26
CA TYR A 54 -4.10 -6.71 -0.16
C TYR A 54 -4.67 -6.45 -1.56
N ILE A 55 -5.99 -6.28 -1.63
CA ILE A 55 -6.71 -6.02 -2.88
C ILE A 55 -7.40 -4.66 -2.76
N GLY A 56 -7.09 -3.79 -3.72
CA GLY A 56 -7.68 -2.49 -3.95
C GLY A 56 -8.60 -2.50 -5.17
N LEU A 57 -9.62 -1.64 -5.14
CA LEU A 57 -10.46 -1.30 -6.28
C LEU A 57 -10.55 0.21 -6.40
N GLY A 58 -10.07 0.76 -7.51
CA GLY A 58 -10.23 2.17 -7.88
C GLY A 58 -11.38 2.32 -8.88
N CYS A 59 -12.21 3.34 -8.73
CA CYS A 59 -13.34 3.59 -9.61
C CYS A 59 -13.66 5.08 -9.70
N THR A 60 -13.84 5.62 -10.90
CA THR A 60 -14.32 6.99 -11.13
C THR A 60 -15.67 6.96 -11.80
N LEU A 61 -16.61 7.71 -11.23
CA LEU A 61 -17.95 7.92 -11.77
C LEU A 61 -18.05 9.32 -12.38
N LYS A 62 -18.78 9.42 -13.50
CA LYS A 62 -19.27 10.69 -14.04
C LYS A 62 -20.78 10.61 -14.11
N GLY A 63 -21.48 11.30 -13.19
CA GLY A 63 -22.89 11.05 -12.95
C GLY A 63 -23.14 9.65 -12.37
N MET A 64 -23.91 8.81 -13.08
CA MET A 64 -24.17 7.41 -12.69
C MET A 64 -23.27 6.39 -13.42
N ASP A 65 -22.51 6.85 -14.41
CA ASP A 65 -21.70 5.96 -15.25
C ASP A 65 -20.31 5.76 -14.68
N THR A 66 -19.82 4.52 -14.74
CA THR A 66 -18.42 4.21 -14.44
C THR A 66 -17.57 4.55 -15.66
N VAL A 67 -16.70 5.55 -15.53
CA VAL A 67 -15.82 6.01 -16.61
C VAL A 67 -14.39 5.49 -16.47
N PHE A 68 -14.02 5.03 -15.27
CA PHE A 68 -12.72 4.42 -15.01
C PHE A 68 -12.85 3.37 -13.91
N LYS A 69 -12.10 2.28 -14.04
CA LYS A 69 -12.05 1.21 -13.05
C LYS A 69 -10.73 0.47 -13.15
N GLU A 70 -10.12 0.20 -12.00
CA GLU A 70 -8.91 -0.61 -11.90
C GLU A 70 -8.96 -1.51 -10.67
N LYS A 71 -8.27 -2.64 -10.75
CA LYS A 71 -7.96 -3.49 -9.60
C LYS A 71 -6.50 -3.32 -9.24
N MET A 72 -6.23 -3.12 -7.98
CA MET A 72 -4.88 -2.98 -7.45
C MET A 72 -4.57 -4.17 -6.55
N HIS A 73 -3.39 -4.76 -6.69
CA HIS A 73 -2.93 -5.84 -5.82
C HIS A 73 -1.60 -5.44 -5.22
N LEU A 74 -1.54 -5.38 -3.90
CA LEU A 74 -0.29 -5.28 -3.19
C LEU A 74 0.04 -6.66 -2.65
N ILE A 75 1.04 -7.32 -3.23
CA ILE A 75 1.36 -8.73 -2.97
C ILE A 75 2.84 -8.89 -2.66
N LYS A 76 3.16 -9.73 -1.67
CA LYS A 76 4.53 -10.09 -1.33
C LYS A 76 4.99 -11.25 -2.21
N GLU A 77 5.89 -10.96 -3.14
CA GLU A 77 6.55 -11.96 -3.99
C GLU A 77 7.95 -12.23 -3.46
N LYS A 78 8.17 -13.44 -2.94
CA LYS A 78 9.39 -13.79 -2.19
C LYS A 78 9.56 -12.82 -1.01
N GLU A 79 10.61 -12.01 -1.01
CA GLU A 79 10.89 -11.02 0.04
C GLU A 79 10.56 -9.57 -0.36
N GLN A 80 9.96 -9.35 -1.52
CA GLN A 80 9.66 -8.01 -2.03
C GLN A 80 8.16 -7.80 -2.22
N TRP A 81 7.66 -6.64 -1.81
CA TRP A 81 6.29 -6.23 -2.14
C TRP A 81 6.23 -5.65 -3.55
N VAL A 82 5.17 -6.01 -4.28
CA VAL A 82 4.89 -5.51 -5.61
C VAL A 82 3.46 -4.98 -5.64
N PHE A 83 3.30 -3.75 -6.12
CA PHE A 83 2.01 -3.15 -6.40
C PHE A 83 1.66 -3.40 -7.87
N LYS A 84 0.54 -4.06 -8.13
CA LYS A 84 0.08 -4.42 -9.48
C LYS A 84 -1.19 -3.64 -9.81
N VAL A 85 -1.21 -2.98 -10.95
CA VAL A 85 -2.40 -2.34 -11.50
C VAL A 85 -2.96 -3.23 -12.62
N ILE A 86 -4.23 -3.61 -12.52
CA ILE A 86 -4.90 -4.56 -13.40
C ILE A 86 -6.17 -3.92 -13.97
N GLY A 87 -6.39 -4.08 -15.27
CA GLY A 87 -7.61 -3.60 -15.96
C GLY A 87 -7.47 -2.21 -16.59
N VAL A 88 -6.30 -1.58 -16.50
CA VAL A 88 -5.96 -0.35 -17.24
C VAL A 88 -5.32 -0.71 -18.58
N ASN A 89 -4.36 -1.63 -18.57
CA ASN A 89 -3.70 -2.18 -19.76
C ASN A 89 -4.09 -3.66 -19.95
N GLU A 90 -3.80 -4.24 -21.13
CA GLU A 90 -4.04 -5.66 -21.41
C GLU A 90 -3.30 -6.57 -20.41
N ALA A 91 -2.04 -6.23 -20.11
CA ALA A 91 -1.24 -6.89 -19.10
C ALA A 91 -1.20 -6.06 -17.79
N PRO A 92 -1.09 -6.71 -16.62
CA PRO A 92 -0.86 -6.00 -15.37
C PRO A 92 0.41 -5.14 -15.41
N THR A 93 0.29 -3.86 -15.04
CA THR A 93 1.46 -3.00 -14.83
C THR A 93 2.01 -3.24 -13.42
N LEU A 94 3.29 -3.53 -13.31
CA LEU A 94 3.95 -3.89 -12.05
C LEU A 94 4.79 -2.72 -11.53
N PHE A 95 4.69 -2.45 -10.23
CA PHE A 95 5.48 -1.44 -9.52
C PHE A 95 6.09 -2.07 -8.27
N PRO A 96 7.36 -2.52 -8.32
CA PRO A 96 8.14 -2.85 -7.13
C PRO A 96 8.07 -1.77 -6.04
N VAL A 97 7.82 -2.16 -4.79
CA VAL A 97 7.90 -1.25 -3.65
C VAL A 97 9.37 -0.94 -3.36
N SER A 98 9.73 0.34 -3.44
CA SER A 98 11.09 0.84 -3.21
C SER A 98 11.32 1.34 -1.79
N SER A 99 10.27 1.75 -1.08
CA SER A 99 10.37 2.20 0.32
C SER A 99 9.05 1.98 1.05
N LEU A 100 9.14 1.70 2.35
CA LEU A 100 8.00 1.47 3.23
C LEU A 100 8.29 2.09 4.61
N THR A 101 7.28 2.74 5.17
CA THR A 101 7.24 3.22 6.56
C THR A 101 5.97 2.67 7.24
N GLU A 102 5.71 3.07 8.48
CA GLU A 102 4.50 2.66 9.22
C GLU A 102 3.20 3.07 8.53
N THR A 103 3.18 4.19 7.82
CA THR A 103 1.97 4.76 7.20
C THR A 103 2.17 5.23 5.76
N SER A 104 3.27 4.86 5.11
CA SER A 104 3.50 5.20 3.70
C SER A 104 4.30 4.15 2.95
N PHE A 105 4.08 4.06 1.65
CA PHE A 105 4.95 3.30 0.76
C PHE A 105 5.14 4.03 -0.57
N THR A 106 6.29 3.76 -1.20
CA THR A 106 6.58 4.21 -2.57
C THR A 106 6.86 3.00 -3.43
N CYS A 107 6.30 2.98 -4.64
CA CYS A 107 6.63 2.00 -5.66
C CYS A 107 7.01 2.70 -6.97
N LYS A 108 7.86 2.04 -7.76
CA LYS A 108 8.47 2.64 -8.97
C LYS A 108 8.49 1.64 -10.13
N ASN A 109 8.22 2.14 -11.32
CA ASN A 109 8.47 1.47 -12.58
C ASN A 109 8.89 2.53 -13.61
N PRO A 110 10.21 2.80 -13.74
CA PRO A 110 10.73 3.82 -14.67
C PRO A 110 10.36 3.58 -16.14
N GLU A 111 10.07 2.33 -16.51
CA GLU A 111 9.71 1.92 -17.87
C GLU A 111 8.22 2.13 -18.20
N ASN A 112 7.38 2.41 -17.20
CA ASN A 112 5.97 2.71 -17.45
C ASN A 112 5.82 4.13 -18.02
N GLU A 113 4.94 4.31 -19.02
CA GLU A 113 4.76 5.62 -19.68
C GLU A 113 4.33 6.70 -18.69
N PHE A 114 3.25 6.43 -17.95
CA PHE A 114 2.82 7.22 -16.80
C PHE A 114 1.85 6.39 -15.94
N PRO A 115 1.93 6.46 -14.60
CA PRO A 115 2.98 7.11 -13.82
C PRO A 115 4.24 6.23 -13.72
N LYS A 116 5.41 6.83 -13.46
CA LYS A 116 6.65 6.09 -13.17
C LYS A 116 6.82 5.80 -11.67
N GLN A 117 6.19 6.59 -10.82
CA GLN A 117 6.22 6.44 -9.37
C GLN A 117 4.81 6.61 -8.79
N LEU A 118 4.50 5.82 -7.76
CA LEU A 118 3.35 6.04 -6.90
C LEU A 118 3.82 6.11 -5.44
N ASN A 119 3.30 7.05 -4.68
CA ASN A 119 3.45 7.14 -3.24
C ASN A 119 2.08 7.15 -2.58
N TYR A 120 1.84 6.21 -1.68
CA TYR A 120 0.68 6.23 -0.81
C TYR A 120 1.11 6.61 0.60
N SER A 121 0.35 7.47 1.27
CA SER A 121 0.59 7.83 2.67
C SER A 121 -0.72 8.09 3.41
N PHE A 122 -0.73 7.80 4.71
CA PHE A 122 -1.84 8.09 5.61
C PHE A 122 -1.40 9.06 6.70
N ASP A 123 -2.07 10.20 6.80
CA ASP A 123 -1.73 11.28 7.75
C ASP A 123 -2.46 11.18 9.10
N GLY A 124 -3.20 10.09 9.32
CA GLY A 124 -4.09 9.90 10.48
C GLY A 124 -5.55 10.24 10.19
N LYS A 125 -5.84 10.93 9.09
CA LYS A 125 -7.18 11.34 8.68
C LYS A 125 -7.48 11.02 7.21
N ASN A 126 -6.56 11.36 6.32
CA ASN A 126 -6.69 11.22 4.88
C ASN A 126 -5.70 10.18 4.36
N LEU A 127 -6.16 9.42 3.37
CA LEU A 127 -5.29 8.66 2.49
C LEU A 127 -4.86 9.58 1.35
N ASN A 128 -3.57 9.67 1.10
CA ASN A 128 -3.01 10.44 -0.01
C ASN A 128 -2.32 9.47 -0.96
N ALA A 129 -2.65 9.55 -2.25
CA ALA A 129 -1.88 8.91 -3.32
C ALA A 129 -1.29 9.99 -4.22
N LEU A 130 0.01 9.93 -4.47
CA LEU A 130 0.72 10.79 -5.41
C LEU A 130 1.24 9.93 -6.54
N ILE A 131 0.81 10.22 -7.75
CA ILE A 131 1.37 9.59 -8.95
C ILE A 131 2.26 10.61 -9.66
N SER A 132 3.42 10.17 -10.13
CA SER A 132 4.38 11.09 -10.76
C SER A 132 5.28 10.44 -11.80
N ASP A 133 5.87 11.31 -12.62
CA ASP A 133 7.06 11.06 -13.41
C ASP A 133 8.10 12.18 -13.17
N ASP A 134 9.06 12.34 -14.08
CA ASP A 134 10.13 13.34 -13.96
C ASP A 134 9.64 14.80 -14.13
N SER A 135 8.44 14.99 -14.67
CA SER A 135 7.89 16.29 -15.09
C SER A 135 6.58 16.66 -14.39
N THR A 136 5.81 15.67 -13.98
CA THR A 136 4.41 15.80 -13.61
C THR A 136 4.14 15.07 -12.31
N GLU A 137 3.39 15.73 -11.42
CA GLU A 137 2.89 15.18 -10.17
C GLU A 137 1.39 15.42 -10.05
N ILE A 138 0.63 14.37 -9.73
CA ILE A 138 -0.82 14.45 -9.57
C ILE A 138 -1.22 13.89 -8.21
N PRO A 139 -1.67 14.75 -7.26
CA PRO A 139 -2.14 14.31 -5.96
C PRO A 139 -3.59 13.85 -6.00
N PHE A 140 -3.88 12.78 -5.27
CA PHE A 140 -5.19 12.23 -5.01
C PHE A 140 -5.36 12.22 -3.49
N ILE A 141 -6.24 13.09 -2.99
CA ILE A 141 -6.50 13.22 -1.55
C ILE A 141 -7.83 12.54 -1.29
N PHE A 142 -7.85 11.59 -0.37
CA PHE A 142 -9.05 10.84 -0.04
C PHE A 142 -9.41 10.99 1.43
N LYS A 143 -10.70 11.20 1.68
CA LYS A 143 -11.29 11.08 3.02
C LYS A 143 -11.91 9.70 3.17
N ARG A 144 -12.03 9.25 4.41
CA ARG A 144 -12.78 8.02 4.72
C ARG A 144 -14.26 8.20 4.38
N LYS A 145 -14.87 7.17 3.78
CA LYS A 145 -16.29 7.11 3.42
C LYS A 145 -17.10 6.34 4.44
#